data_AF-A0AB73BFR2-F1
#
_entry.id   AF-A0AB73BFR2-F1
#
_cell.length_a   1.000
_cell.length_b   1.000
_cell.length_c   1.000
_cell.angle_alpha   90.00
_cell.angle_beta   90.00
_cell.angle_gamma   90.00
#
_symmetry.space_group_name_H-M   'P 1'
#
loop_
_entity.id
_entity.type
_entity.pdbx_description
1 polymer ?
#
loop_
_entity_poly.entity_id
_entity_poly.type
_entity_poly.pdbx_seq_one_letter_code
_entity_poly.pdbx_strand_id
1 'polypeptide(L)'
;MKKFYLITLIISVALFGLWFTNNNDSKKLDETEKKPISKSLSAPNTDPVKVIAIDVPKVKKTPSKQQIAFNEDLTKAAEQIVMQYESALKFPPYSQPLSTLDEDRLKPNQFYPVSSPIDETGSALTLSLEQYRFVYPEEIRLNVSAQGLGKVVVELANTDTKEVLNTHTGSAHEGEASITFKAKEDYPRSLQLFVEADVAGKKVPVVAQIQYMPPSATLIGFNTAYAQNENMLIPANLTVIKSGLYRVRANLYNGDTPLAHLVSKKRLTQGSQTLNLKAHWSVLPQGITEMRLSDFVVERMSPSPGERNSFGNSEISQFDINDFSYDSLQQLPYQANAQEKLSLEFLQGLAES
;
A
#
# COMPACT_ATOMS: atom_id res chain seq x y z
N MET A 1 -6.92 33.32 -4.02
CA MET A 1 -6.64 31.94 -3.54
C MET A 1 -7.72 30.89 -3.87
N LYS A 2 -8.76 31.19 -4.67
CA LYS A 2 -9.81 30.21 -5.02
C LYS A 2 -9.65 29.51 -6.38
N LYS A 3 -8.73 29.96 -7.25
CA LYS A 3 -8.56 29.42 -8.62
C LYS A 3 -7.47 28.34 -8.73
N PHE A 4 -6.54 28.27 -7.77
CA PHE A 4 -5.46 27.27 -7.76
C PHE A 4 -5.90 25.89 -7.30
N TYR A 5 -6.89 25.81 -6.40
CA TYR A 5 -7.46 24.52 -5.94
C TYR A 5 -8.31 23.81 -6.99
N LEU A 6 -8.79 24.52 -8.02
CA LEU A 6 -9.63 23.92 -9.06
C LEU A 6 -8.79 23.14 -10.10
N ILE A 7 -7.55 23.58 -10.36
CA ILE A 7 -6.67 22.96 -11.35
C ILE A 7 -6.00 21.70 -10.77
N THR A 8 -5.61 21.72 -9.50
CA THR A 8 -5.08 20.54 -8.81
C THR A 8 -6.13 19.44 -8.62
N LEU A 9 -7.41 19.81 -8.47
CA LEU A 9 -8.53 18.86 -8.43
C LEU A 9 -8.78 18.19 -9.80
N ILE A 10 -8.67 18.93 -10.91
CA ILE A 10 -8.92 18.40 -12.26
C ILE A 10 -7.81 17.42 -12.71
N ILE A 11 -6.54 17.71 -12.38
CA ILE A 11 -5.41 16.80 -12.69
C ILE A 11 -5.50 15.51 -11.84
N SER A 12 -5.93 15.62 -10.58
CA SER A 12 -6.17 14.45 -9.71
C SER A 12 -7.32 13.57 -10.21
N VAL A 13 -8.40 14.15 -10.74
CA VAL A 13 -9.54 13.40 -11.31
C VAL A 13 -9.18 12.74 -12.65
N ALA A 14 -8.34 13.37 -13.48
CA ALA A 14 -7.88 12.78 -14.74
C ALA A 14 -6.93 11.58 -14.52
N LEU A 15 -6.02 11.66 -13.55
CA LEU A 15 -5.14 10.55 -13.16
C LEU A 15 -5.92 9.41 -12.48
N PHE A 16 -7.03 9.70 -11.80
CA PHE A 16 -7.88 8.69 -11.16
C PHE A 16 -8.84 8.00 -12.14
N GLY A 17 -9.32 8.71 -13.17
CA GLY A 17 -10.23 8.17 -14.19
C GLY A 17 -9.57 7.14 -15.12
N LEU A 18 -8.29 7.32 -15.46
CA LEU A 18 -7.53 6.39 -16.31
C LEU A 18 -7.21 5.06 -15.61
N TRP A 19 -7.34 4.97 -14.29
CA TRP A 19 -7.13 3.73 -13.54
C TRP A 19 -8.39 2.84 -13.45
N PHE A 20 -9.57 3.37 -13.80
CA PHE A 20 -10.86 2.71 -13.50
C PHE A 20 -11.68 2.25 -14.72
N THR A 21 -11.19 2.40 -15.95
CA THR A 21 -11.90 1.86 -17.14
C THR A 21 -11.06 0.80 -17.85
N ASN A 22 -11.18 -0.45 -17.42
CA ASN A 22 -10.96 -1.58 -18.31
C ASN A 22 -11.93 -2.72 -17.97
N ASN A 23 -13.15 -2.63 -18.53
CA ASN A 23 -14.02 -3.79 -18.68
C ASN A 23 -13.55 -4.56 -19.92
N ASN A 24 -12.85 -5.67 -19.72
CA ASN A 24 -12.67 -6.67 -20.76
C ASN A 24 -13.83 -7.67 -20.68
N ASP A 25 -14.97 -7.30 -21.27
CA ASP A 25 -16.04 -8.25 -21.56
C ASP A 25 -15.71 -8.98 -22.86
N SER A 26 -15.25 -10.21 -22.72
CA SER A 26 -15.11 -11.17 -23.83
C SER A 26 -16.51 -11.57 -24.34
N LYS A 27 -17.03 -10.89 -25.37
CA LYS A 27 -18.20 -11.39 -26.10
C LYS A 27 -17.78 -12.34 -27.23
N LYS A 28 -18.28 -13.57 -27.12
CA LYS A 28 -18.26 -14.62 -28.14
C LYS A 28 -18.93 -14.15 -29.43
N LEU A 29 -18.34 -14.53 -30.56
CA LEU A 29 -18.92 -14.46 -31.91
C LEU A 29 -20.03 -15.51 -32.05
N ASP A 30 -21.20 -15.09 -32.51
CA ASP A 30 -22.17 -15.97 -33.17
C ASP A 30 -22.59 -15.35 -34.51
N GLU A 31 -22.69 -16.22 -35.48
CA GLU A 31 -22.90 -16.02 -36.91
C GLU A 31 -24.40 -16.02 -37.22
N THR A 32 -24.95 -15.00 -37.91
CA THR A 32 -26.12 -15.14 -38.83
C THR A 32 -26.27 -13.92 -39.75
N GLU A 33 -25.97 -14.14 -41.04
CA GLU A 33 -26.70 -13.75 -42.26
C GLU A 33 -27.43 -12.38 -42.40
N LYS A 34 -27.04 -11.60 -43.43
CA LYS A 34 -27.94 -10.87 -44.37
C LYS A 34 -27.17 -10.21 -45.54
N LYS A 35 -27.65 -10.41 -46.78
CA LYS A 35 -27.36 -9.64 -48.02
C LYS A 35 -28.56 -8.70 -48.32
N PRO A 36 -28.52 -7.73 -49.27
CA PRO A 36 -27.47 -6.74 -49.59
C PRO A 36 -28.02 -5.30 -49.91
N ILE A 37 -27.11 -4.37 -50.27
CA ILE A 37 -27.28 -3.06 -50.99
C ILE A 37 -27.70 -1.86 -50.09
N SER A 38 -26.90 -0.79 -49.94
CA SER A 38 -26.62 0.23 -50.96
C SER A 38 -25.30 0.99 -50.72
N LYS A 39 -24.60 1.29 -51.82
CA LYS A 39 -23.39 2.12 -51.93
C LYS A 39 -23.67 3.57 -51.51
N SER A 40 -22.79 4.12 -50.67
CA SER A 40 -22.31 5.49 -50.81
C SER A 40 -20.92 5.59 -50.18
N LEU A 41 -19.88 5.65 -51.01
CA LEU A 41 -18.56 6.10 -50.58
C LEU A 41 -18.61 7.62 -50.43
N SER A 42 -18.29 8.11 -49.24
CA SER A 42 -17.77 9.47 -49.05
C SER A 42 -16.85 9.45 -47.83
N ALA A 43 -15.58 9.81 -48.07
CA ALA A 43 -14.48 9.81 -47.10
C ALA A 43 -14.76 10.71 -45.87
N PRO A 44 -14.16 10.43 -44.70
CA PRO A 44 -14.24 11.34 -43.57
C PRO A 44 -13.33 12.54 -43.80
N ASN A 45 -13.95 13.73 -43.90
CA ASN A 45 -13.27 15.02 -43.80
C ASN A 45 -12.56 15.14 -42.45
N THR A 46 -11.25 15.37 -42.51
CA THR A 46 -10.45 15.92 -41.42
C THR A 46 -10.67 17.42 -41.37
N ASP A 47 -11.61 17.89 -40.55
CA ASP A 47 -11.64 19.29 -40.14
C ASP A 47 -11.08 19.42 -38.71
N PRO A 48 -10.03 20.22 -38.50
CA PRO A 48 -9.45 20.44 -37.18
C PRO A 48 -10.40 21.26 -36.30
N VAL A 49 -10.63 20.79 -35.08
CA VAL A 49 -11.32 21.53 -34.03
C VAL A 49 -10.60 22.87 -33.81
N LYS A 50 -11.32 23.97 -34.05
CA LYS A 50 -10.86 25.34 -33.90
C LYS A 50 -10.57 25.62 -32.41
N VAL A 51 -9.30 25.63 -32.04
CA VAL A 51 -8.83 26.03 -30.71
C VAL A 51 -9.07 27.54 -30.56
N ILE A 52 -9.82 27.93 -29.54
CA ILE A 52 -9.96 29.34 -29.14
C ILE A 52 -8.61 29.76 -28.53
N ALA A 53 -7.87 30.62 -29.22
CA ALA A 53 -6.66 31.22 -28.70
C ALA A 53 -7.02 32.20 -27.57
N ILE A 54 -6.60 31.88 -26.35
CA ILE A 54 -6.58 32.86 -25.25
C ILE A 54 -5.29 33.64 -25.40
N ASP A 55 -5.40 34.90 -25.80
CA ASP A 55 -4.27 35.82 -25.90
C ASP A 55 -3.86 36.23 -24.48
N VAL A 56 -2.84 35.55 -23.94
CA VAL A 56 -2.26 35.89 -22.64
C VAL A 56 -1.20 36.97 -22.86
N PRO A 57 -1.28 38.14 -22.20
CA PRO A 57 -0.25 39.17 -22.35
C PRO A 57 1.11 38.60 -21.96
N LYS A 58 2.06 38.57 -22.90
CA LYS A 58 3.48 38.26 -22.65
C LYS A 58 4.10 39.38 -21.81
N VAL A 59 3.88 39.34 -20.50
CA VAL A 59 4.74 40.05 -19.56
C VAL A 59 5.98 39.19 -19.36
N LYS A 60 7.12 39.61 -19.92
CA LYS A 60 8.44 39.07 -19.56
C LYS A 60 8.66 39.35 -18.07
N LYS A 61 8.30 38.38 -17.21
CA LYS A 61 8.78 38.35 -15.84
C LYS A 61 10.11 37.62 -15.84
N THR A 62 11.18 38.36 -15.62
CA THR A 62 12.47 37.78 -15.26
C THR A 62 12.25 36.96 -13.99
N PRO A 63 12.51 35.64 -14.00
CA PRO A 63 12.29 34.82 -12.82
C PRO A 63 13.20 35.29 -11.69
N SER A 64 12.63 35.42 -10.49
CA SER A 64 13.38 35.71 -9.26
C SER A 64 14.37 34.59 -8.98
N LYS A 65 15.53 34.86 -8.39
CA LYS A 65 16.51 33.84 -7.97
C LYS A 65 15.90 32.73 -7.11
N GLN A 66 14.90 33.04 -6.29
CA GLN A 66 14.17 32.05 -5.48
C GLN A 66 13.27 31.14 -6.34
N GLN A 67 12.73 31.67 -7.44
CA GLN A 67 11.91 30.90 -8.38
C GLN A 67 12.76 30.02 -9.29
N ILE A 68 13.98 30.46 -9.64
CA ILE A 68 14.97 29.66 -10.37
C ILE A 68 15.45 28.50 -9.51
N ALA A 69 15.85 28.77 -8.25
CA ALA A 69 16.30 27.71 -7.32
C ALA A 69 15.20 26.70 -7.00
N PHE A 70 13.95 27.14 -6.79
CA PHE A 70 12.81 26.24 -6.57
C PHE A 70 12.50 25.36 -7.79
N ASN A 71 12.63 25.91 -9.01
CA ASN A 71 12.48 25.12 -10.23
C ASN A 71 13.62 24.11 -10.38
N GLU A 72 14.88 24.47 -10.09
CA GLU A 72 16.01 23.54 -10.12
C GLU A 72 15.86 22.39 -9.12
N ASP A 73 15.37 22.65 -7.91
CA ASP A 73 15.12 21.62 -6.90
C ASP A 73 13.99 20.67 -7.32
N LEU A 74 12.94 21.19 -7.96
CA LEU A 74 11.85 20.40 -8.52
C LEU A 74 12.32 19.54 -9.70
N THR A 75 13.11 20.09 -10.62
CA THR A 75 13.70 19.36 -11.74
C THR A 75 14.56 18.20 -11.23
N LYS A 76 15.45 18.44 -10.26
CA LYS A 76 16.27 17.37 -9.65
C LYS A 76 15.43 16.30 -8.96
N ALA A 77 14.38 16.70 -8.24
CA ALA A 77 13.46 15.73 -7.63
C ALA A 77 12.73 14.89 -8.71
N ALA A 78 12.31 15.51 -9.81
CA ALA A 78 11.68 14.83 -10.93
C ALA A 78 12.66 13.86 -11.63
N GLU A 79 13.92 14.27 -11.87
CA GLU A 79 14.98 13.40 -12.41
C GLU A 79 15.19 12.16 -11.53
N GLN A 80 15.22 12.34 -10.20
CA GLN A 80 15.33 11.21 -9.27
C GLN A 80 14.13 10.25 -9.37
N ILE A 81 12.90 10.78 -9.48
CA ILE A 81 11.69 9.98 -9.64
C ILE A 81 11.73 9.22 -10.98
N VAL A 82 12.15 9.86 -12.06
CA VAL A 82 12.31 9.24 -13.39
C VAL A 82 13.30 8.08 -13.31
N MET A 83 14.51 8.30 -12.79
CA MET A 83 15.53 7.25 -12.65
C MET A 83 15.01 6.05 -11.83
N GLN A 84 14.29 6.33 -10.73
CA GLN A 84 13.71 5.27 -9.90
C GLN A 84 12.62 4.50 -10.64
N TYR A 85 11.74 5.20 -11.37
CA TYR A 85 10.67 4.58 -12.14
C TYR A 85 11.21 3.74 -13.31
N GLU A 86 12.19 4.25 -14.07
CA GLU A 86 12.87 3.50 -15.14
C GLU A 86 13.53 2.22 -14.63
N SER A 87 14.19 2.30 -13.46
CA SER A 87 14.79 1.12 -12.83
C SER A 87 13.72 0.09 -12.45
N ALA A 88 12.59 0.53 -11.91
CA ALA A 88 11.48 -0.34 -11.53
C ALA A 88 10.81 -1.02 -12.75
N LEU A 89 10.73 -0.34 -13.90
CA LEU A 89 10.15 -0.86 -15.14
C LEU A 89 10.93 -2.04 -15.75
N LYS A 90 12.13 -2.34 -15.27
CA LYS A 90 12.87 -3.57 -15.63
C LYS A 90 12.22 -4.83 -15.06
N PHE A 91 11.30 -4.68 -14.11
CA PHE A 91 10.64 -5.76 -13.40
C PHE A 91 9.12 -5.64 -13.52
N PRO A 92 8.38 -6.76 -13.54
CA PRO A 92 6.93 -6.69 -13.56
C PRO A 92 6.39 -6.11 -12.24
N PRO A 93 5.28 -5.36 -12.26
CA PRO A 93 4.72 -4.69 -11.07
C PRO A 93 4.24 -5.67 -9.98
N TYR A 94 4.06 -6.96 -10.31
CA TYR A 94 3.68 -8.00 -9.36
C TYR A 94 4.88 -8.66 -8.65
N SER A 95 6.12 -8.38 -9.09
CA SER A 95 7.35 -9.01 -8.60
C SER A 95 8.50 -8.02 -8.69
N GLN A 96 8.52 -7.06 -7.76
CA GLN A 96 9.53 -6.00 -7.71
C GLN A 96 10.68 -6.43 -6.80
N PRO A 97 11.95 -6.12 -7.13
CA PRO A 97 13.07 -6.39 -6.23
C PRO A 97 12.85 -5.67 -4.91
N LEU A 98 13.33 -6.27 -3.83
CA LEU A 98 13.19 -5.75 -2.47
C LEU A 98 14.55 -5.74 -1.79
N SER A 99 14.92 -4.60 -1.24
CA SER A 99 16.15 -4.40 -0.48
C SER A 99 15.84 -4.23 1.01
N THR A 100 16.88 -4.31 1.85
CA THR A 100 16.77 -4.02 3.29
C THR A 100 16.43 -2.55 3.59
N LEU A 101 16.57 -1.65 2.62
CA LEU A 101 16.25 -0.22 2.74
C LEU A 101 14.78 0.08 2.47
N ASP A 102 14.01 -0.88 1.93
CA ASP A 102 12.60 -0.69 1.57
C ASP A 102 11.67 -0.90 2.78
N GLU A 103 11.90 -0.14 3.86
CA GLU A 103 11.20 -0.31 5.15
C GLU A 103 9.67 -0.31 5.01
N ASP A 104 9.12 0.58 4.18
CA ASP A 104 7.66 0.68 3.95
C ASP A 104 7.03 -0.62 3.41
N ARG A 105 7.81 -1.41 2.66
CA ARG A 105 7.38 -2.70 2.10
C ARG A 105 7.69 -3.86 3.02
N LEU A 106 8.79 -3.77 3.78
CA LEU A 106 9.18 -4.77 4.77
C LEU A 106 8.28 -4.71 6.02
N LYS A 107 7.81 -3.52 6.39
CA LYS A 107 7.08 -3.26 7.64
C LYS A 107 5.79 -2.45 7.40
N PRO A 108 4.86 -2.92 6.54
CA PRO A 108 3.72 -2.14 6.07
C PRO A 108 2.64 -1.83 7.13
N ASN A 109 2.77 -2.38 8.34
CA ASN A 109 1.86 -2.16 9.46
C ASN A 109 2.57 -1.64 10.73
N GLN A 110 3.84 -1.22 10.63
CA GLN A 110 4.61 -0.78 11.79
C GLN A 110 4.00 0.45 12.44
N PHE A 111 3.97 0.44 13.76
CA PHE A 111 3.69 1.63 14.56
C PHE A 111 4.99 2.41 14.79
N TYR A 112 4.95 3.72 14.57
CA TYR A 112 6.04 4.61 14.96
C TYR A 112 5.78 5.09 16.38
N PRO A 113 6.69 4.81 17.35
CA PRO A 113 6.51 5.25 18.73
C PRO A 113 6.23 6.75 18.83
N VAL A 114 5.33 7.11 19.72
CA VAL A 114 4.99 8.51 20.00
C VAL A 114 5.49 8.87 21.39
N SER A 115 6.06 10.07 21.52
CA SER A 115 6.67 10.50 22.77
C SER A 115 6.14 11.87 23.20
N SER A 116 5.98 12.06 24.50
CA SER A 116 5.70 13.37 25.11
C SER A 116 6.87 13.79 25.99
N PRO A 117 7.38 15.04 25.85
CA PRO A 117 8.47 15.52 26.70
C PRO A 117 8.01 15.60 28.18
N ILE A 118 8.89 15.19 29.09
CA ILE A 118 8.70 15.29 30.54
C ILE A 118 9.27 16.61 31.07
N ASP A 119 10.38 17.07 30.47
CA ASP A 119 11.07 18.31 30.79
C ASP A 119 11.89 18.80 29.58
N GLU A 120 12.61 19.92 29.77
CA GLU A 120 13.45 20.56 28.74
C GLU A 120 14.81 19.86 28.52
N THR A 121 15.13 18.82 29.31
CA THR A 121 16.42 18.12 29.24
C THR A 121 16.45 17.00 28.20
N GLY A 122 15.29 16.69 27.61
CA GLY A 122 15.13 15.68 26.56
C GLY A 122 14.56 14.35 27.05
N SER A 123 14.25 14.20 28.34
CA SER A 123 13.52 13.04 28.85
C SER A 123 12.09 13.01 28.31
N ALA A 124 11.61 11.84 27.88
CA ALA A 124 10.29 11.69 27.31
C ALA A 124 9.58 10.41 27.78
N LEU A 125 8.26 10.51 27.93
CA LEU A 125 7.35 9.39 28.04
C LEU A 125 7.08 8.85 26.64
N THR A 126 7.37 7.58 26.39
CA THR A 126 7.20 6.97 25.07
C THR A 126 6.12 5.90 25.12
N LEU A 127 5.21 5.94 24.14
CA LEU A 127 4.20 4.92 23.88
C LEU A 127 4.55 4.20 22.58
N SER A 128 4.62 2.87 22.63
CA SER A 128 4.87 2.01 21.48
C SER A 128 3.85 0.88 21.39
N LEU A 129 3.65 0.39 20.18
CA LEU A 129 2.81 -0.77 19.85
C LEU A 129 3.55 -1.63 18.82
N GLU A 130 3.15 -2.90 18.70
CA GLU A 130 3.64 -3.78 17.64
C GLU A 130 3.22 -3.27 16.24
N GLN A 131 2.02 -2.69 16.14
CA GLN A 131 1.42 -2.26 14.88
C GLN A 131 0.35 -1.17 15.06
N TYR A 132 0.01 -0.47 13.97
CA TYR A 132 -0.99 0.61 14.02
C TYR A 132 -2.39 0.18 13.54
N ARG A 133 -2.52 -0.89 12.75
CA ARG A 133 -3.83 -1.48 12.38
C ARG A 133 -3.94 -2.86 12.98
N PHE A 134 -5.07 -3.11 13.60
CA PHE A 134 -5.45 -4.37 14.20
C PHE A 134 -6.67 -4.93 13.48
N VAL A 135 -6.71 -6.26 13.37
CA VAL A 135 -7.83 -6.98 12.77
C VAL A 135 -8.37 -7.95 13.81
N TYR A 136 -9.68 -7.91 14.10
CA TYR A 136 -10.29 -8.85 15.04
C TYR A 136 -9.97 -10.31 14.63
N PRO A 137 -9.57 -11.19 15.57
CA PRO A 137 -9.59 -11.05 17.04
C PRO A 137 -8.25 -10.66 17.67
N GLU A 138 -7.44 -9.81 17.04
CA GLU A 138 -6.19 -9.33 17.64
C GLU A 138 -6.45 -8.48 18.89
N GLU A 139 -5.64 -8.71 19.92
CA GLU A 139 -5.56 -7.87 21.10
C GLU A 139 -4.69 -6.64 20.83
N ILE A 140 -5.00 -5.53 21.50
CA ILE A 140 -4.20 -4.30 21.41
C ILE A 140 -3.21 -4.32 22.56
N ARG A 141 -1.95 -4.63 22.27
CA ARG A 141 -0.83 -4.57 23.21
C ARG A 141 -0.03 -3.30 23.00
N LEU A 142 0.25 -2.60 24.10
CA LEU A 142 1.05 -1.38 24.11
C LEU A 142 2.07 -1.41 25.25
N ASN A 143 3.21 -0.77 25.01
CA ASN A 143 4.24 -0.53 26.02
C ASN A 143 4.38 0.99 26.24
N VAL A 144 4.41 1.39 27.50
CA VAL A 144 4.71 2.76 27.93
C VAL A 144 6.02 2.73 28.69
N SER A 145 6.98 3.56 28.29
CA SER A 145 8.29 3.62 28.92
C SER A 145 8.72 5.05 29.26
N ALA A 146 9.33 5.22 30.44
CA ALA A 146 10.00 6.43 30.89
C ALA A 146 10.92 6.13 32.08
N GLN A 147 11.97 6.93 32.25
CA GLN A 147 12.75 6.88 33.49
C GLN A 147 11.91 7.40 34.66
N GLY A 148 11.81 6.63 35.75
CA GLY A 148 10.99 7.00 36.91
C GLY A 148 9.48 6.85 36.66
N LEU A 149 9.09 6.04 35.66
CA LEU A 149 7.70 5.70 35.41
C LEU A 149 7.10 5.00 36.64
N GLY A 150 5.95 5.47 37.08
CA GLY A 150 5.17 4.91 38.17
C GLY A 150 3.85 4.35 37.64
N LYS A 151 2.74 4.96 38.07
CA LYS A 151 1.39 4.54 37.65
C LYS A 151 1.10 4.97 36.22
N VAL A 152 0.45 4.10 35.44
CA VAL A 152 -0.02 4.40 34.08
C VAL A 152 -1.51 4.11 33.99
N VAL A 153 -2.28 5.07 33.49
CA VAL A 153 -3.70 4.89 33.16
C VAL A 153 -3.86 5.04 31.66
N VAL A 154 -4.52 4.09 31.02
CA VAL A 154 -4.76 4.12 29.57
C VAL A 154 -6.24 3.99 29.30
N GLU A 155 -6.77 4.97 28.60
CA GLU A 155 -8.12 4.97 28.07
C GLU A 155 -8.09 4.60 26.58
N LEU A 156 -8.89 3.61 26.21
CA LEU A 156 -9.18 3.29 24.83
C LEU A 156 -10.52 3.94 24.47
N ALA A 157 -10.50 4.88 23.54
CA ALA A 157 -11.67 5.67 23.17
C ALA A 157 -11.94 5.63 21.66
N ASN A 158 -13.19 5.88 21.28
CA ASN A 158 -13.55 6.15 19.90
C ASN A 158 -12.97 7.52 19.48
N THR A 159 -12.22 7.57 18.39
CA THR A 159 -11.59 8.83 17.94
C THR A 159 -12.61 9.90 17.56
N ASP A 160 -13.75 9.50 17.00
CA ASP A 160 -14.75 10.41 16.44
C ASP A 160 -15.71 10.93 17.52
N THR A 161 -16.25 10.03 18.36
CA THR A 161 -17.24 10.40 19.41
C THR A 161 -16.60 10.81 20.73
N LYS A 162 -15.31 10.50 20.94
CA LYS A 162 -14.58 10.65 22.21
C LYS A 162 -15.13 9.79 23.36
N GLU A 163 -16.01 8.84 23.04
CA GLU A 163 -16.52 7.88 24.01
C GLU A 163 -15.41 6.94 24.48
N VAL A 164 -15.20 6.85 25.80
CA VAL A 164 -14.27 5.91 26.42
C VAL A 164 -14.89 4.52 26.40
N LEU A 165 -14.25 3.60 25.69
CA LEU A 165 -14.72 2.22 25.50
C LEU A 165 -14.19 1.29 26.58
N ASN A 166 -12.98 1.58 27.09
CA ASN A 166 -12.33 0.81 28.14
C ASN A 166 -11.23 1.64 28.81
N THR A 167 -10.95 1.35 30.07
CA THR A 167 -9.86 1.97 30.83
C THR A 167 -9.07 0.88 31.53
N HIS A 168 -7.75 0.95 31.41
CA HIS A 168 -6.83 0.08 32.12
C HIS A 168 -5.90 0.89 33.00
N THR A 169 -5.50 0.33 34.14
CA THR A 169 -4.50 0.92 35.01
C THR A 169 -3.40 -0.10 35.23
N GLY A 170 -2.16 0.30 34.94
CA GLY A 170 -0.95 -0.46 35.20
C GLY A 170 -0.03 0.29 36.16
N SER A 171 0.95 -0.44 36.68
CA SER A 171 2.10 0.12 37.37
C SER A 171 3.34 -0.33 36.63
N ALA A 172 4.32 0.57 36.51
CA ALA A 172 5.55 0.25 35.83
C ALA A 172 6.48 -0.62 36.68
N HIS A 173 7.24 -1.45 36.00
CA HIS A 173 8.36 -2.21 36.54
C HIS A 173 9.59 -1.84 35.72
N GLU A 174 10.69 -1.46 36.38
CA GLU A 174 11.94 -1.06 35.70
C GLU A 174 11.79 0.04 34.64
N GLY A 175 10.82 0.94 34.81
CA GLY A 175 10.59 2.06 33.89
C GLY A 175 9.68 1.74 32.69
N GLU A 176 9.08 0.54 32.66
CA GLU A 176 8.16 0.12 31.61
C GLU A 176 6.83 -0.39 32.17
N ALA A 177 5.74 -0.16 31.43
CA ALA A 177 4.43 -0.69 31.73
C ALA A 177 3.80 -1.27 30.44
N SER A 178 3.50 -2.57 30.46
CA SER A 178 2.79 -3.26 29.38
C SER A 178 1.30 -3.36 29.69
N ILE A 179 0.46 -2.94 28.75
CA ILE A 179 -1.00 -2.93 28.89
C ILE A 179 -1.62 -3.64 27.68
N THR A 180 -2.66 -4.43 27.94
CA THR A 180 -3.37 -5.19 26.89
C THR A 180 -4.87 -4.93 26.97
N PHE A 181 -5.46 -4.52 25.84
CA PHE A 181 -6.91 -4.52 25.66
C PHE A 181 -7.33 -5.76 24.90
N LYS A 182 -8.27 -6.52 25.48
CA LYS A 182 -8.86 -7.69 24.80
C LYS A 182 -9.53 -7.27 23.50
N ALA A 183 -9.45 -8.18 22.53
CA ALA A 183 -10.15 -8.06 21.27
C ALA A 183 -11.66 -7.96 21.47
N LYS A 184 -12.31 -7.06 20.71
CA LYS A 184 -13.77 -6.96 20.64
C LYS A 184 -14.18 -6.68 19.19
N GLU A 185 -15.20 -7.39 18.72
CA GLU A 185 -15.67 -7.30 17.34
C GLU A 185 -16.31 -5.94 17.02
N ASP A 186 -16.90 -5.30 18.03
CA ASP A 186 -17.64 -4.04 17.94
C ASP A 186 -16.80 -2.78 18.14
N TYR A 187 -15.46 -2.90 18.26
CA TYR A 187 -14.61 -1.72 18.32
C TYR A 187 -14.77 -0.86 17.06
N PRO A 188 -14.93 0.47 17.21
CA PRO A 188 -14.99 1.38 16.07
C PRO A 188 -13.67 1.38 15.32
N ARG A 189 -13.72 1.77 14.05
CA ARG A 189 -12.55 1.68 13.19
C ARG A 189 -11.38 2.54 13.64
N SER A 190 -11.67 3.74 14.12
CA SER A 190 -10.67 4.68 14.60
C SER A 190 -10.69 4.67 16.12
N LEU A 191 -9.60 4.21 16.72
CA LEU A 191 -9.40 4.17 18.16
C LEU A 191 -8.31 5.16 18.56
N GLN A 192 -8.52 5.80 19.70
CA GLN A 192 -7.56 6.68 20.34
C GLN A 192 -7.12 6.05 21.66
N LEU A 193 -5.81 5.98 21.86
CA LEU A 193 -5.19 5.62 23.13
C LEU A 193 -4.79 6.92 23.82
N PHE A 194 -5.43 7.22 24.95
CA PHE A 194 -5.04 8.31 25.83
C PHE A 194 -4.36 7.73 27.05
N VAL A 195 -3.06 7.99 27.17
CA VAL A 195 -2.24 7.53 28.28
C VAL A 195 -1.97 8.70 29.20
N GLU A 196 -2.27 8.56 30.48
CA GLU A 196 -1.81 9.46 31.55
C GLU A 196 -0.87 8.66 32.46
N ALA A 197 0.41 9.04 32.47
CA ALA A 197 1.41 8.40 33.30
C ALA A 197 1.92 9.33 34.40
N ASP A 198 2.18 8.77 35.57
CA ASP A 198 2.97 9.40 36.62
C ASP A 198 4.46 9.11 36.37
N VAL A 199 5.25 10.15 36.14
CA VAL A 199 6.68 10.08 35.97
C VAL A 199 7.34 10.96 37.03
N ALA A 200 7.96 10.33 38.03
CA ALA A 200 8.58 11.01 39.17
C ALA A 200 7.67 12.05 39.87
N GLY A 201 6.36 11.76 40.01
CA GLY A 201 5.37 12.64 40.64
C GLY A 201 4.71 13.64 39.69
N LYS A 202 5.10 13.67 38.40
CA LYS A 202 4.48 14.51 37.37
C LYS A 202 3.54 13.69 36.50
N LYS A 203 2.34 14.20 36.26
CA LYS A 203 1.41 13.62 35.27
C LYS A 203 1.80 14.05 33.87
N VAL A 204 2.12 13.09 33.02
CA VAL A 204 2.52 13.30 31.63
C VAL A 204 1.57 12.54 30.71
N PRO A 205 0.85 13.23 29.81
CA PRO A 205 -0.02 12.57 28.86
C PRO A 205 0.75 12.16 27.60
N VAL A 206 0.35 11.06 26.96
CA VAL A 206 0.75 10.73 25.59
C VAL A 206 -0.45 10.13 24.84
N VAL A 207 -0.57 10.43 23.56
CA VAL A 207 -1.73 10.06 22.75
C VAL A 207 -1.30 9.38 21.47
N ALA A 208 -1.92 8.24 21.17
CA ALA A 208 -1.79 7.57 19.88
C ALA A 208 -3.17 7.32 19.25
N GLN A 209 -3.18 7.15 17.95
CA GLN A 209 -4.35 6.67 17.21
C GLN A 209 -3.99 5.38 16.49
N ILE A 210 -4.92 4.43 16.50
CA ILE A 210 -4.79 3.13 15.85
C ILE A 210 -6.07 2.82 15.09
N GLN A 211 -6.00 1.85 14.19
CA GLN A 211 -7.18 1.32 13.51
C GLN A 211 -7.52 -0.08 14.01
N TYR A 212 -8.81 -0.36 14.13
CA TYR A 212 -9.32 -1.70 14.43
C TYR A 212 -10.41 -2.06 13.44
N MET A 213 -10.51 -3.30 12.97
CA MET A 213 -11.59 -3.68 12.06
C MET A 213 -11.87 -5.17 12.08
N PRO A 214 -13.09 -5.61 11.72
CA PRO A 214 -13.34 -7.02 11.44
C PRO A 214 -12.53 -7.48 10.21
N PRO A 215 -12.12 -8.76 10.18
CA PRO A 215 -11.37 -9.30 9.04
C PRO A 215 -12.23 -9.32 7.78
N SER A 216 -11.59 -9.03 6.65
CA SER A 216 -12.19 -9.17 5.33
C SER A 216 -11.96 -10.55 4.72
N ALA A 217 -10.86 -11.20 5.08
CA ALA A 217 -10.49 -12.56 4.70
C ALA A 217 -9.38 -13.05 5.63
N THR A 218 -9.12 -14.34 5.62
CA THR A 218 -8.02 -14.98 6.35
C THR A 218 -7.15 -15.74 5.36
N LEU A 219 -5.85 -15.47 5.36
CA LEU A 219 -4.86 -16.29 4.65
C LEU A 219 -4.62 -17.56 5.48
N ILE A 220 -4.96 -18.71 4.90
CA ILE A 220 -4.87 -20.02 5.55
C ILE A 220 -3.49 -20.65 5.32
N GLY A 221 -2.92 -20.43 4.13
CA GLY A 221 -1.64 -20.98 3.76
C GLY A 221 -1.39 -20.91 2.26
N PHE A 222 -0.38 -21.65 1.80
CA PHE A 222 -0.04 -21.74 0.39
C PHE A 222 0.08 -23.20 -0.05
N ASN A 223 -0.12 -23.43 -1.35
CA ASN A 223 0.23 -24.70 -1.99
C ASN A 223 1.69 -24.66 -2.48
N THR A 224 2.22 -25.83 -2.84
CA THR A 224 3.55 -25.96 -3.43
C THR A 224 3.73 -25.03 -4.62
N ALA A 225 4.86 -24.33 -4.65
CA ALA A 225 5.22 -23.45 -5.75
C ALA A 225 5.53 -24.27 -7.01
N TYR A 226 5.17 -23.74 -8.19
CA TYR A 226 5.45 -24.39 -9.46
C TYR A 226 5.77 -23.37 -10.56
N ALA A 227 6.55 -23.79 -11.55
CA ALA A 227 6.92 -22.95 -12.68
C ALA A 227 5.79 -22.84 -13.70
N GLN A 228 5.55 -21.63 -14.18
CA GLN A 228 4.72 -21.36 -15.35
C GLN A 228 5.32 -20.21 -16.14
N ASN A 229 5.84 -20.53 -17.33
CA ASN A 229 6.55 -19.61 -18.21
C ASN A 229 7.70 -18.90 -17.45
N GLU A 230 7.70 -17.58 -17.43
CA GLU A 230 8.70 -16.73 -16.79
C GLU A 230 8.51 -16.56 -15.26
N ASN A 231 7.54 -17.26 -14.67
CA ASN A 231 7.13 -17.05 -13.27
C ASN A 231 7.13 -18.32 -12.43
N MET A 232 7.62 -18.21 -11.19
CA MET A 232 7.23 -19.08 -10.09
C MET A 232 5.85 -18.66 -9.59
N LEU A 233 4.88 -19.57 -9.63
CA LEU A 233 3.55 -19.37 -9.06
C LEU A 233 3.46 -20.00 -7.68
N ILE A 234 2.98 -19.22 -6.69
CA ILE A 234 2.70 -19.69 -5.34
C ILE A 234 1.22 -19.48 -5.04
N PRO A 235 0.37 -20.53 -5.12
CA PRO A 235 -1.07 -20.41 -4.86
C PRO A 235 -1.35 -20.17 -3.38
N ALA A 236 -1.94 -19.02 -3.07
CA ALA A 236 -2.42 -18.67 -1.73
C ALA A 236 -3.86 -19.15 -1.54
N ASN A 237 -4.14 -19.77 -0.40
CA ASN A 237 -5.47 -20.22 0.01
C ASN A 237 -6.06 -19.23 1.01
N LEU A 238 -7.24 -18.69 0.71
CA LEU A 238 -7.92 -17.73 1.58
C LEU A 238 -9.34 -18.19 1.91
N THR A 239 -9.78 -17.87 3.13
CA THR A 239 -11.20 -17.86 3.49
C THR A 239 -11.69 -16.42 3.44
N VAL A 240 -12.51 -16.09 2.44
CA VAL A 240 -13.00 -14.73 2.20
C VAL A 240 -14.32 -14.52 2.92
N ILE A 241 -14.39 -13.48 3.76
CA ILE A 241 -15.58 -13.13 4.54
C ILE A 241 -16.47 -12.17 3.75
N LYS A 242 -15.89 -11.22 3.01
CA LYS A 242 -16.61 -10.22 2.21
C LYS A 242 -16.15 -10.22 0.76
N SER A 243 -17.04 -10.47 -0.19
CA SER A 243 -16.69 -10.39 -1.62
C SER A 243 -16.11 -9.01 -2.01
N GLY A 244 -15.15 -8.97 -2.92
CA GLY A 244 -14.51 -7.72 -3.34
C GLY A 244 -13.27 -7.89 -4.21
N LEU A 245 -12.63 -6.76 -4.55
CA LEU A 245 -11.31 -6.77 -5.17
C LEU A 245 -10.25 -6.85 -4.06
N TYR A 246 -9.50 -7.94 -4.04
CA TYR A 246 -8.43 -8.15 -3.08
C TYR A 246 -7.08 -7.82 -3.67
N ARG A 247 -6.23 -7.24 -2.83
CA ARG A 247 -4.79 -7.13 -3.04
C ARG A 247 -4.11 -7.94 -1.94
N VAL A 248 -3.39 -9.00 -2.32
CA VAL A 248 -2.55 -9.79 -1.43
C VAL A 248 -1.09 -9.48 -1.73
N ARG A 249 -0.34 -9.22 -0.66
CA ARG A 249 1.09 -8.92 -0.72
C ARG A 249 1.86 -9.88 0.19
N ALA A 250 3.07 -10.20 -0.21
CA ALA A 250 4.04 -10.93 0.59
C ALA A 250 5.45 -10.53 0.15
N ASN A 251 6.42 -10.73 1.01
CA ASN A 251 7.83 -10.55 0.70
C ASN A 251 8.48 -11.94 0.55
N LEU A 252 9.27 -12.11 -0.51
CA LEU A 252 10.05 -13.31 -0.78
C LEU A 252 11.47 -13.10 -0.28
N TYR A 253 12.01 -14.10 0.41
CA TYR A 253 13.33 -14.10 1.01
C TYR A 253 14.14 -15.33 0.60
N ASN A 254 15.47 -15.18 0.62
CA ASN A 254 16.44 -16.28 0.66
C ASN A 254 17.20 -16.17 1.99
N GLY A 255 16.91 -17.07 2.93
CA GLY A 255 17.25 -16.88 4.34
C GLY A 255 16.62 -15.60 4.90
N ASP A 256 17.47 -14.68 5.36
CA ASP A 256 17.08 -13.34 5.84
C ASP A 256 17.25 -12.24 4.79
N THR A 257 17.73 -12.59 3.59
CA THR A 257 17.94 -11.61 2.52
C THR A 257 16.62 -11.40 1.76
N PRO A 258 16.06 -10.17 1.73
CA PRO A 258 14.88 -9.90 0.90
C PRO A 258 15.25 -10.02 -0.58
N LEU A 259 14.36 -10.66 -1.34
CA LEU A 259 14.50 -10.83 -2.78
C LEU A 259 13.50 -9.95 -3.53
N ALA A 260 12.21 -10.06 -3.16
CA ALA A 260 11.15 -9.42 -3.91
C ALA A 260 9.90 -9.12 -3.08
N HIS A 261 9.23 -8.03 -3.45
CA HIS A 261 7.87 -7.73 -3.03
C HIS A 261 6.88 -8.27 -4.06
N LEU A 262 6.05 -9.21 -3.64
CA LEU A 262 5.05 -9.85 -4.48
C LEU A 262 3.69 -9.23 -4.27
N VAL A 263 2.98 -8.93 -5.37
CA VAL A 263 1.65 -8.33 -5.34
C VAL A 263 0.72 -9.06 -6.28
N SER A 264 -0.42 -9.52 -5.77
CA SER A 264 -1.49 -10.09 -6.59
C SER A 264 -2.79 -9.37 -6.33
N LYS A 265 -3.54 -9.09 -7.41
CA LYS A 265 -4.87 -8.47 -7.35
C LYS A 265 -5.87 -9.40 -8.01
N LYS A 266 -6.95 -9.74 -7.30
CA LYS A 266 -8.02 -10.61 -7.83
C LYS A 266 -9.35 -10.28 -7.19
N ARG A 267 -10.43 -10.30 -7.97
CA ARG A 267 -11.78 -10.25 -7.42
C ARG A 267 -12.12 -11.61 -6.85
N LEU A 268 -12.48 -11.65 -5.56
CA LEU A 268 -12.78 -12.87 -4.82
C LEU A 268 -14.23 -12.83 -4.33
N THR A 269 -14.88 -13.99 -4.36
CA THR A 269 -16.19 -14.19 -3.74
C THR A 269 -16.04 -14.70 -2.32
N GLN A 270 -17.07 -14.56 -1.50
CA GLN A 270 -17.12 -15.13 -0.16
C GLN A 270 -16.89 -16.66 -0.17
N GLY A 271 -16.24 -17.19 0.86
CA GLY A 271 -15.91 -18.61 1.03
C GLY A 271 -14.44 -18.93 0.73
N SER A 272 -14.13 -20.20 0.50
CA SER A 272 -12.77 -20.64 0.16
C SER A 272 -12.41 -20.16 -1.25
N GLN A 273 -11.26 -19.53 -1.38
CA GLN A 273 -10.77 -18.92 -2.62
C GLN A 273 -9.26 -19.13 -2.77
N THR A 274 -8.79 -19.05 -4.01
CA THR A 274 -7.36 -19.08 -4.32
C THR A 274 -6.94 -17.92 -5.21
N LEU A 275 -5.71 -17.45 -5.01
CA LEU A 275 -5.04 -16.50 -5.90
C LEU A 275 -3.55 -16.81 -5.94
N ASN A 276 -2.90 -16.55 -7.07
CA ASN A 276 -1.48 -16.81 -7.21
C ASN A 276 -0.69 -15.55 -6.89
N LEU A 277 0.27 -15.65 -5.98
CA LEU A 277 1.44 -14.77 -5.98
C LEU A 277 2.38 -15.25 -7.07
N LYS A 278 3.06 -14.32 -7.73
CA LYS A 278 3.98 -14.61 -8.84
C LYS A 278 5.32 -13.97 -8.55
N ALA A 279 6.39 -14.75 -8.63
CA ALA A 279 7.74 -14.22 -8.65
C ALA A 279 8.33 -14.42 -10.05
N HIS A 280 8.73 -13.33 -10.69
CA HIS A 280 9.36 -13.36 -12.00
C HIS A 280 10.79 -13.89 -11.88
N TRP A 281 11.29 -14.65 -12.87
CA TRP A 281 12.63 -15.25 -12.80
C TRP A 281 13.73 -14.24 -12.44
N SER A 282 13.61 -12.99 -12.90
CA SER A 282 14.64 -11.96 -12.72
C SER A 282 14.87 -11.50 -11.28
N VAL A 283 14.01 -11.87 -10.34
CA VAL A 283 14.19 -11.59 -8.90
C VAL A 283 14.57 -12.84 -8.11
N LEU A 284 14.67 -14.00 -8.77
CA LEU A 284 14.97 -15.27 -8.13
C LEU A 284 16.48 -15.54 -8.17
N PRO A 285 17.04 -16.12 -7.10
CA PRO A 285 18.41 -16.63 -7.13
C PRO A 285 18.53 -17.78 -8.14
N GLN A 286 19.69 -17.89 -8.78
CA GLN A 286 20.00 -19.01 -9.66
C GLN A 286 20.20 -20.30 -8.87
N GLY A 287 19.88 -21.44 -9.50
CA GLY A 287 20.01 -22.76 -8.90
C GLY A 287 18.79 -23.19 -8.08
N ILE A 288 18.98 -24.16 -7.19
CA ILE A 288 17.96 -24.62 -6.24
C ILE A 288 18.28 -23.95 -4.91
N THR A 289 17.34 -23.17 -4.40
CA THR A 289 17.50 -22.45 -3.13
C THR A 289 16.24 -22.61 -2.28
N GLU A 290 16.44 -22.66 -0.98
CA GLU A 290 15.36 -22.56 0.00
C GLU A 290 14.94 -21.09 0.08
N MET A 291 13.69 -20.83 -0.26
CA MET A 291 13.11 -19.50 -0.18
C MET A 291 11.95 -19.50 0.80
N ARG A 292 11.55 -18.32 1.26
CA ARG A 292 10.42 -18.18 2.20
C ARG A 292 9.59 -16.96 1.86
N LEU A 293 8.28 -17.07 2.02
CA LEU A 293 7.37 -15.94 2.04
C LEU A 293 7.05 -15.52 3.47
N SER A 294 7.03 -14.21 3.73
CA SER A 294 6.52 -13.63 4.98
C SER A 294 5.90 -12.24 4.74
N ASP A 295 5.55 -11.53 5.82
CA ASP A 295 4.99 -10.17 5.80
C ASP A 295 3.69 -10.06 4.99
N PHE A 296 2.80 -11.02 5.21
CA PHE A 296 1.55 -11.12 4.49
C PHE A 296 0.64 -9.93 4.76
N VAL A 297 0.13 -9.31 3.69
CA VAL A 297 -0.93 -8.30 3.80
C VAL A 297 -2.09 -8.67 2.90
N VAL A 298 -3.23 -8.95 3.51
CA VAL A 298 -4.50 -9.20 2.82
C VAL A 298 -5.35 -7.94 2.93
N GLU A 299 -5.66 -7.32 1.79
CA GLU A 299 -6.48 -6.11 1.74
C GLU A 299 -7.63 -6.30 0.77
N ARG A 300 -8.87 -6.14 1.25
CA ARG A 300 -10.01 -5.85 0.39
C ARG A 300 -9.98 -4.37 0.06
N MET A 301 -9.69 -4.06 -1.20
CA MET A 301 -9.64 -2.70 -1.71
C MET A 301 -11.03 -2.04 -1.60
N SER A 302 -11.04 -0.70 -1.51
CA SER A 302 -12.28 0.08 -1.55
C SER A 302 -13.08 -0.26 -2.81
N PRO A 303 -14.32 -0.77 -2.70
CA PRO A 303 -15.10 -1.20 -3.85
C PRO A 303 -15.78 -0.03 -4.59
N SER A 304 -15.96 1.11 -3.92
CA SER A 304 -16.56 2.32 -4.48
C SER A 304 -16.14 3.56 -3.68
N PRO A 305 -16.22 4.76 -4.26
CA PRO A 305 -16.03 6.00 -3.52
C PRO A 305 -16.91 6.04 -2.27
N GLY A 306 -16.34 6.42 -1.13
CA GLY A 306 -17.03 6.49 0.17
C GLY A 306 -17.02 5.19 0.98
N GLU A 307 -16.86 4.01 0.36
CA GLU A 307 -16.63 2.76 1.11
C GLU A 307 -15.14 2.60 1.38
N ARG A 308 -14.76 2.41 2.64
CA ARG A 308 -13.35 2.27 3.01
C ARG A 308 -12.84 0.85 2.69
N ASN A 309 -11.53 0.72 2.43
CA ASN A 309 -10.86 -0.57 2.36
C ASN A 309 -10.96 -1.32 3.71
N SER A 310 -10.69 -2.62 3.72
CA SER A 310 -10.62 -3.42 4.95
C SER A 310 -9.50 -4.45 4.84
N PHE A 311 -8.91 -4.82 5.97
CA PHE A 311 -7.80 -5.77 6.01
C PHE A 311 -8.27 -7.16 6.44
N GLY A 312 -7.50 -8.17 6.07
CA GLY A 312 -7.62 -9.53 6.55
C GLY A 312 -6.51 -9.87 7.53
N ASN A 313 -6.56 -11.07 8.09
CA ASN A 313 -5.52 -11.64 8.93
C ASN A 313 -4.86 -12.85 8.24
N SER A 314 -3.86 -13.44 8.90
CA SER A 314 -3.17 -14.66 8.45
C SER A 314 -3.06 -15.65 9.59
N GLU A 315 -3.31 -16.93 9.33
CA GLU A 315 -3.08 -18.02 10.30
C GLU A 315 -1.61 -18.46 10.35
N ILE A 316 -0.85 -18.11 9.32
CA ILE A 316 0.58 -18.39 9.21
C ILE A 316 1.39 -17.08 9.22
N SER A 317 2.59 -17.10 9.80
CA SER A 317 3.55 -15.99 9.74
C SER A 317 4.54 -16.12 8.59
N GLN A 318 4.78 -17.35 8.12
CA GLN A 318 5.70 -17.65 7.02
C GLN A 318 5.27 -18.89 6.22
N PHE A 319 5.83 -19.04 5.03
CA PHE A 319 5.69 -20.24 4.19
C PHE A 319 7.01 -20.55 3.47
N ASP A 320 7.54 -21.76 3.68
CA ASP A 320 8.80 -22.19 3.08
C ASP A 320 8.56 -22.79 1.70
N ILE A 321 9.42 -22.41 0.75
CA ILE A 321 9.45 -22.88 -0.63
C ILE A 321 10.75 -23.65 -0.81
N ASN A 322 10.63 -24.97 -0.79
CA ASN A 322 11.76 -25.89 -0.92
C ASN A 322 11.84 -26.45 -2.34
N ASP A 323 13.05 -26.77 -2.78
CA ASP A 323 13.34 -27.50 -4.02
C ASP A 323 12.80 -26.85 -5.31
N PHE A 324 12.56 -25.53 -5.33
CA PHE A 324 12.16 -24.85 -6.55
C PHE A 324 13.34 -24.72 -7.51
N SER A 325 13.20 -25.28 -8.71
CA SER A 325 14.24 -25.23 -9.74
C SER A 325 14.12 -23.96 -10.59
N TYR A 326 15.09 -23.04 -10.45
CA TYR A 326 15.19 -21.84 -11.28
C TYR A 326 15.21 -22.17 -12.79
N ASP A 327 15.88 -23.25 -13.18
CA ASP A 327 16.04 -23.66 -14.59
C ASP A 327 14.74 -24.13 -15.26
N SER A 328 13.67 -24.32 -14.48
CA SER A 328 12.34 -24.62 -15.01
C SER A 328 11.60 -23.39 -15.58
N LEU A 329 12.16 -22.19 -15.43
CA LEU A 329 11.56 -20.92 -15.86
C LEU A 329 12.05 -20.46 -17.25
N GLN A 330 11.16 -19.79 -17.99
CA GLN A 330 11.53 -19.06 -19.20
C GLN A 330 12.19 -17.74 -18.83
N GLN A 331 13.41 -17.50 -19.30
CA GLN A 331 14.21 -16.32 -18.94
C GLN A 331 13.97 -15.16 -19.92
N LEU A 332 12.70 -14.85 -20.16
CA LEU A 332 12.31 -13.72 -21.02
C LEU A 332 12.28 -12.43 -20.19
N PRO A 333 12.98 -11.36 -20.59
CA PRO A 333 12.94 -10.08 -19.86
C PRO A 333 11.53 -9.50 -19.84
N TYR A 334 11.16 -8.86 -18.73
CA TYR A 334 9.89 -8.14 -18.67
C TYR A 334 9.86 -7.00 -19.69
N GLN A 335 8.71 -6.83 -20.33
CA GLN A 335 8.46 -5.74 -21.27
C GLN A 335 7.36 -4.85 -20.70
N ALA A 336 7.71 -3.59 -20.44
CA ALA A 336 6.76 -2.60 -19.96
C ALA A 336 5.60 -2.44 -20.95
N ASN A 337 4.38 -2.38 -20.42
CA ASN A 337 3.18 -2.19 -21.22
C ASN A 337 3.02 -0.72 -21.66
N ALA A 338 2.03 -0.46 -22.53
CA ALA A 338 1.80 0.90 -23.05
C ALA A 338 1.53 1.94 -21.94
N GLN A 339 0.78 1.57 -20.91
CA GLN A 339 0.47 2.47 -19.79
C GLN A 339 1.71 2.80 -18.97
N GLU A 340 2.56 1.81 -18.73
CA GLU A 340 3.82 1.99 -18.00
C GLU A 340 4.78 2.93 -18.74
N LYS A 341 4.86 2.79 -20.07
CA LYS A 341 5.64 3.67 -20.95
C LYS A 341 5.10 5.10 -20.97
N LEU A 342 3.78 5.27 -21.09
CA LEU A 342 3.15 6.59 -21.03
C LEU A 342 3.39 7.30 -19.70
N SER A 343 3.35 6.57 -18.57
CA SER A 343 3.70 7.13 -17.27
C SER A 343 5.17 7.57 -17.20
N LEU A 344 6.08 6.81 -17.82
CA LEU A 344 7.49 7.20 -17.89
C LEU A 344 7.66 8.49 -18.69
N GLU A 345 7.08 8.56 -19.89
CA GLU A 345 7.13 9.74 -20.75
C GLU A 345 6.58 10.99 -20.04
N PHE A 346 5.49 10.84 -19.28
CA PHE A 346 4.94 11.91 -18.47
C PHE A 346 5.93 12.40 -17.40
N LEU A 347 6.58 11.49 -16.67
CA LEU A 347 7.55 11.84 -15.64
C LEU A 347 8.80 12.50 -16.24
N GLN A 348 9.28 12.01 -17.39
CA GLN A 348 10.39 12.62 -18.13
C GLN A 348 10.06 14.06 -18.54
N GLY A 349 8.84 14.29 -19.03
CA GLY A 349 8.38 15.64 -19.36
C GLY A 349 8.34 16.62 -18.18
N LEU A 350 8.18 16.14 -16.94
CA LEU A 350 8.29 16.97 -15.73
C LEU A 350 9.74 17.28 -15.33
N ALA A 351 10.68 16.41 -15.69
CA ALA A 351 12.10 16.63 -15.44
C ALA A 351 12.72 17.59 -16.48
N GLU A 352 12.14 17.69 -17.67
CA GLU A 352 12.61 18.57 -18.74
C GLU A 352 12.01 19.99 -18.70
N SER A 353 11.01 20.23 -17.83
CA SER A 353 10.27 21.50 -17.70
C SER A 353 10.84 22.42 -16.62
#